data_AF-A0A1G8Y1J6-F1
#
_entry.id   AF-A0A1G8Y1J6-F1
#
_cell.length_a   1.000
_cell.length_b   1.000
_cell.length_c   1.000
_cell.angle_alpha   90.00
_cell.angle_beta   90.00
_cell.angle_gamma   90.00
#
_symmetry.space_group_name_H-M   'P 1'
#
loop_
_entity.id
_entity.type
_entity.pdbx_description
1 polymer ?
#
loop_
_entity_poly.entity_id
_entity_poly.type
_entity_poly.pdbx_seq_one_letter_code
_entity_poly.pdbx_strand_id
1 'polypeptide(L)'
;MMIKRMILVVLLFTSFAVKAQHNPNDQINSDNWDIVGGVDFKIVKDTEMQAIFSPEIKKYANKAFELEGYIVPIKDGMKQTKFMLSTLPINQCFYCGKNGVPIMVLVEMSEPIKFTYKTVTIKGTLKLNSGNAMDNPPIALIAAKII
;
A
#
# COMPACT_ATOMS: atom_id res chain seq x y z
N MET A 1 53.08 1.22 -1.40
CA MET A 1 52.22 0.54 -2.41
C MET A 1 51.42 -0.63 -1.83
N MET A 2 51.90 -1.34 -0.80
CA MET A 2 51.22 -2.52 -0.21
C MET A 2 50.03 -2.20 0.72
N ILE A 3 50.05 -1.07 1.42
CA ILE A 3 48.95 -0.64 2.32
C ILE A 3 47.64 -0.32 1.56
N LYS A 4 47.73 0.21 0.34
CA LYS A 4 46.55 0.47 -0.51
C LYS A 4 45.89 -0.83 -1.02
N ARG A 5 46.66 -1.89 -1.23
CA ARG A 5 46.13 -3.21 -1.61
C ARG A 5 45.43 -3.90 -0.44
N MET A 6 45.90 -3.68 0.79
CA MET A 6 45.30 -4.27 1.99
C MET A 6 43.93 -3.66 2.33
N ILE A 7 43.75 -2.36 2.13
CA ILE A 7 42.44 -1.67 2.31
C ILE A 7 41.39 -2.21 1.34
N LEU A 8 41.80 -2.54 0.10
CA LEU A 8 40.89 -3.09 -0.92
C LEU A 8 40.37 -4.49 -0.54
N VAL A 9 41.20 -5.30 0.13
CA VAL A 9 40.84 -6.66 0.56
C VAL A 9 39.91 -6.64 1.77
N VAL A 10 40.07 -5.69 2.69
CA VAL A 10 39.18 -5.53 3.85
C VAL A 10 37.77 -5.08 3.42
N LEU A 11 37.67 -4.19 2.44
CA LEU A 11 36.37 -3.77 1.88
C LEU A 11 35.62 -4.91 1.18
N LEU A 12 36.33 -5.83 0.52
CA LEU A 12 35.73 -6.98 -0.19
C LEU A 12 35.14 -8.05 0.73
N PHE A 13 35.52 -8.12 2.01
CA PHE A 13 34.97 -9.09 2.97
C PHE A 13 33.75 -8.58 3.75
N THR A 14 33.43 -7.29 3.68
CA THR A 14 32.29 -6.70 4.42
C THR A 14 30.93 -6.79 3.68
N SER A 15 30.92 -7.30 2.45
CA SER A 15 29.71 -7.37 1.60
C SER A 15 28.76 -8.54 1.91
N PHE A 16 29.12 -9.47 2.81
CA PHE A 16 28.34 -10.70 3.06
C PHE A 16 27.20 -10.57 4.10
N ALA A 17 26.97 -9.40 4.68
CA ALA A 17 25.98 -9.24 5.76
C ALA A 17 24.84 -8.26 5.47
N VAL A 18 24.50 -8.00 4.20
CA VAL A 18 23.28 -7.24 3.88
C VAL A 18 22.08 -8.18 3.99
N LYS A 19 21.40 -8.18 5.14
CA LYS A 19 20.06 -8.77 5.25
C LYS A 19 19.09 -7.91 4.43
N ALA A 20 18.35 -8.54 3.53
CA ALA A 20 17.25 -7.91 2.80
C ALA A 20 16.24 -7.30 3.79
N GLN A 21 15.75 -6.09 3.53
CA GLN A 21 14.84 -5.33 4.39
C GLN A 21 13.38 -5.84 4.35
N HIS A 22 13.18 -7.14 4.17
CA HIS A 22 11.85 -7.74 4.20
C HIS A 22 11.60 -8.37 5.57
N ASN A 23 10.68 -7.80 6.33
CA ASN A 23 10.22 -8.36 7.59
C ASN A 23 8.72 -8.68 7.45
N PRO A 24 8.34 -9.97 7.37
CA PRO A 24 6.93 -10.38 7.25
C PRO A 24 6.03 -9.85 8.37
N ASN A 25 6.60 -9.54 9.55
CA ASN A 25 5.86 -9.00 10.69
C ASN A 25 5.42 -7.54 10.50
N ASP A 26 5.89 -6.86 9.45
CA ASP A 26 5.49 -5.48 9.16
C ASP A 26 4.16 -5.42 8.38
N GLN A 27 3.56 -6.57 8.06
CA GLN A 27 2.24 -6.64 7.45
C GLN A 27 1.15 -6.38 8.49
N ILE A 28 0.32 -5.39 8.23
CA ILE A 28 -0.88 -5.11 9.01
C ILE A 28 -1.94 -6.16 8.70
N ASN A 29 -2.45 -6.81 9.74
CA ASN A 29 -3.57 -7.75 9.67
C ASN A 29 -4.70 -7.19 10.55
N SER A 30 -5.90 -7.04 9.98
CA SER A 30 -7.08 -6.53 10.71
C SER A 30 -8.36 -6.93 9.99
N ASP A 31 -9.47 -7.04 10.73
CA ASP A 31 -10.79 -7.36 10.18
C ASP A 31 -11.21 -6.42 9.03
N ASN A 32 -10.88 -5.13 9.12
CA ASN A 32 -11.20 -4.17 8.06
C ASN A 32 -10.37 -4.40 6.79
N TRP A 33 -9.12 -4.85 6.93
CA TRP A 33 -8.31 -5.27 5.79
C TRP A 33 -8.77 -6.59 5.20
N ASP A 34 -9.32 -7.50 6.00
CA ASP A 34 -9.93 -8.74 5.51
C ASP A 34 -11.20 -8.44 4.68
N ILE A 35 -12.01 -7.46 5.12
CA ILE A 35 -13.15 -6.96 4.33
C ILE A 35 -12.67 -6.38 2.99
N VAL A 36 -11.61 -5.57 3.01
CA VAL A 36 -11.01 -4.98 1.79
C VAL A 36 -10.42 -6.07 0.87
N GLY A 37 -9.85 -7.13 1.44
CA GLY A 37 -9.35 -8.29 0.71
C GLY A 37 -10.43 -9.10 0.01
N GLY A 38 -11.71 -8.88 0.33
CA GLY A 38 -12.86 -9.47 -0.35
C GLY A 38 -13.16 -8.87 -1.74
N VAL A 39 -12.16 -8.34 -2.44
CA VAL A 39 -12.28 -7.84 -3.82
C VAL A 39 -11.44 -8.71 -4.73
N ASP A 40 -12.10 -9.26 -5.75
CA ASP A 40 -11.49 -10.07 -6.79
C ASP A 40 -11.47 -9.30 -8.12
N PHE A 41 -10.74 -9.79 -9.11
CA PHE A 41 -10.58 -9.14 -10.40
C PHE A 41 -10.88 -10.09 -11.55
N LYS A 42 -11.70 -9.63 -12.49
CA LYS A 42 -11.97 -10.33 -13.74
C LYS A 42 -11.47 -9.53 -14.92
N ILE A 43 -10.64 -10.15 -15.75
CA ILE A 43 -10.26 -9.60 -17.05
C ILE A 43 -11.46 -9.74 -17.98
N VAL A 44 -11.97 -8.62 -18.47
CA VAL A 44 -13.09 -8.56 -19.41
C VAL A 44 -12.57 -8.45 -20.84
N LYS A 45 -11.50 -7.68 -21.03
CA LYS A 45 -10.74 -7.52 -22.28
C LYS A 45 -9.27 -7.28 -21.93
N ASP A 46 -8.38 -7.36 -22.91
CA ASP A 46 -6.93 -7.12 -22.71
C ASP A 46 -6.61 -5.77 -22.06
N THR A 47 -7.49 -4.78 -22.22
CA THR A 47 -7.35 -3.43 -21.67
C THR A 47 -8.34 -3.11 -20.55
N GLU A 48 -9.15 -4.09 -20.12
CA GLU A 48 -10.27 -3.86 -19.21
C GLU A 48 -10.32 -4.94 -18.14
N MET A 49 -10.09 -4.52 -16.89
CA MET A 49 -10.22 -5.36 -15.70
C MET A 49 -11.35 -4.80 -14.84
N GLN A 50 -12.24 -5.66 -14.38
CA GLN A 50 -13.34 -5.27 -13.52
C GLN A 50 -13.18 -5.87 -12.13
N ALA A 51 -13.36 -5.03 -11.10
CA ALA A 51 -13.38 -5.47 -9.72
C ALA A 51 -14.72 -6.13 -9.37
N ILE A 52 -14.64 -7.29 -8.74
CA ILE A 52 -15.77 -8.06 -8.22
C ILE A 52 -15.75 -7.93 -6.69
N PHE A 53 -16.70 -7.17 -6.16
CA PHE A 53 -16.83 -6.92 -4.73
C PHE A 53 -17.67 -8.01 -4.05
N SER A 54 -17.13 -8.61 -2.99
CA SER A 54 -17.87 -9.53 -2.12
C SER A 54 -19.10 -8.88 -1.48
N PRO A 55 -20.08 -9.67 -1.01
CA PRO A 55 -21.20 -9.13 -0.24
C PRO A 55 -20.77 -8.37 1.01
N GLU A 56 -19.66 -8.76 1.63
CA GLU A 56 -19.18 -8.16 2.88
C GLU A 56 -18.77 -6.70 2.68
N ILE A 57 -17.85 -6.42 1.76
CA ILE A 57 -17.39 -5.05 1.49
C ILE A 57 -18.53 -4.15 0.96
N LYS A 58 -19.49 -4.72 0.22
CA LYS A 58 -20.68 -3.99 -0.25
C LYS A 58 -21.53 -3.45 0.91
N LYS A 59 -21.56 -4.11 2.08
CA LYS A 59 -22.29 -3.60 3.27
C LYS A 59 -21.75 -2.27 3.77
N TYR A 60 -20.49 -1.97 3.48
CA TYR A 60 -19.78 -0.75 3.90
C TYR A 60 -19.73 0.33 2.81
N ALA A 61 -20.22 0.03 1.60
CA ALA A 61 -20.28 1.02 0.52
C ALA A 61 -21.06 2.27 0.96
N ASN A 62 -20.44 3.44 0.73
CA ASN A 62 -20.93 4.76 1.13
C ASN A 62 -21.09 4.98 2.64
N LYS A 63 -20.46 4.15 3.48
CA LYS A 63 -20.45 4.31 4.94
C LYS A 63 -19.06 4.72 5.44
N ALA A 64 -19.01 5.18 6.69
CA ALA A 64 -17.76 5.43 7.39
C ALA A 64 -16.97 4.12 7.52
N PHE A 65 -15.70 4.16 7.17
CA PHE A 65 -14.80 3.02 7.21
C PHE A 65 -13.39 3.47 7.63
N GLU A 66 -12.69 2.61 8.34
CA GLU A 66 -11.42 2.92 9.00
C GLU A 66 -10.36 1.91 8.59
N LEU A 67 -9.18 2.42 8.26
CA LEU A 67 -8.03 1.60 7.90
C LEU A 67 -6.76 2.18 8.55
N GLU A 68 -5.98 1.30 9.19
CA GLU A 68 -4.58 1.57 9.52
C GLU A 68 -3.71 1.14 8.34
N GLY A 69 -2.75 1.94 7.91
CA GLY A 69 -1.86 1.56 6.82
C GLY A 69 -0.66 2.46 6.62
N TYR A 70 0.18 2.07 5.67
CA TYR A 70 1.33 2.86 5.24
C TYR A 70 0.96 3.76 4.06
N ILE A 71 1.43 5.01 4.10
CA ILE A 71 1.25 5.96 3.00
C ILE A 71 2.19 5.60 1.84
N VAL A 72 1.61 5.33 0.68
CA VAL A 72 2.29 5.19 -0.61
C VAL A 72 1.97 6.43 -1.44
N PRO A 73 2.88 7.43 -1.51
CA PRO A 73 2.60 8.70 -2.17
C PRO A 73 2.45 8.50 -3.68
N ILE A 74 1.43 9.15 -4.26
CA ILE A 74 1.23 9.20 -5.72
C ILE A 74 2.04 10.36 -6.33
N LYS A 75 2.25 11.42 -5.56
CA LYS A 75 3.04 12.59 -5.93
C LYS A 75 4.09 12.86 -4.86
N ASP A 76 5.23 13.35 -5.31
CA ASP A 76 6.28 13.82 -4.41
C ASP A 76 5.79 15.00 -3.58
N GLY A 77 6.16 15.01 -2.30
CA GLY A 77 5.82 16.10 -1.39
C GLY A 77 5.67 15.64 0.06
N MET A 78 5.93 16.56 0.99
CA MET A 78 5.76 16.28 2.41
C MET A 78 4.31 16.35 2.88
N LYS A 79 3.43 17.02 2.12
CA LYS A 79 2.00 17.14 2.40
C LYS A 79 1.22 16.29 1.39
N GLN A 80 0.44 15.36 1.89
CA GLN A 80 -0.28 14.37 1.10
C GLN A 80 -1.78 14.62 1.27
N THR A 81 -2.48 14.82 0.15
CA THR A 81 -3.95 14.89 0.08
C THR A 81 -4.55 13.72 -0.68
N LYS A 82 -3.76 13.06 -1.52
CA LYS A 82 -4.15 11.90 -2.31
C LYS A 82 -2.99 10.91 -2.39
N PHE A 83 -3.20 9.70 -1.91
CA PHE A 83 -2.18 8.66 -1.82
C PHE A 83 -2.81 7.26 -1.82
N MET A 84 -2.02 6.22 -2.03
CA MET A 84 -2.45 4.84 -1.84
C MET A 84 -2.13 4.40 -0.40
N LEU A 85 -3.03 3.65 0.23
CA LEU A 85 -2.83 3.06 1.54
C LEU A 85 -2.57 1.56 1.37
N SER A 86 -1.56 1.06 2.06
CA SER A 86 -1.08 -0.33 1.95
C SER A 86 -0.94 -0.99 3.33
N THR A 87 -1.11 -2.31 3.39
CA THR A 87 -0.82 -3.13 4.58
C THR A 87 0.67 -3.34 4.84
N LEU A 88 1.51 -3.05 3.85
CA LEU A 88 2.95 -3.16 3.92
C LEU A 88 3.65 -1.83 3.64
N PRO A 89 4.81 -1.56 4.28
CA PRO A 89 5.56 -0.35 4.01
C PRO A 89 6.11 -0.34 2.57
N ILE A 90 6.19 0.85 1.97
CA ILE A 90 6.55 1.03 0.56
C ILE A 90 7.92 0.42 0.18
N ASN A 91 8.87 0.40 1.11
CA ASN A 91 10.19 -0.20 0.90
C ASN A 91 10.15 -1.74 0.78
N GLN A 92 9.02 -2.37 1.09
CA GLN A 92 8.82 -3.82 0.97
C GLN A 92 7.97 -4.23 -0.24
N CYS A 93 7.43 -3.28 -1.00
CA CYS A 93 6.58 -3.57 -2.17
C CYS A 93 7.28 -4.46 -3.22
N PHE A 94 8.61 -4.37 -3.35
CA PHE A 94 9.39 -5.23 -4.26
C PHE A 94 9.28 -6.73 -3.93
N TYR A 95 8.91 -7.07 -2.69
CA TYR A 95 8.79 -8.45 -2.22
C TYR A 95 7.37 -9.03 -2.34
N CYS A 96 6.37 -8.20 -2.66
CA CYS A 96 4.96 -8.65 -2.74
C CYS A 96 4.69 -9.68 -3.85
N GLY A 97 5.57 -9.81 -4.85
CA GLY A 97 5.41 -10.77 -5.96
C GLY A 97 5.39 -12.25 -5.58
N LYS A 98 5.80 -12.62 -4.35
CA LYS A 98 5.75 -14.01 -3.88
C LYS A 98 4.44 -14.42 -3.21
N ASN A 99 3.71 -13.48 -2.60
CA ASN A 99 2.51 -13.74 -1.79
C ASN A 99 1.25 -13.04 -2.35
N GLY A 100 1.34 -12.51 -3.58
CA GLY A 100 0.32 -11.64 -4.16
C GLY A 100 0.53 -10.18 -3.75
N VAL A 101 0.29 -9.27 -4.67
CA VAL A 101 0.30 -7.83 -4.36
C VAL A 101 -0.93 -7.54 -3.50
N PRO A 102 -0.77 -7.06 -2.25
CA PRO A 102 -1.93 -6.71 -1.44
C PRO A 102 -2.71 -5.59 -2.13
N ILE A 103 -4.04 -5.66 -2.04
CA ILE A 103 -4.90 -4.57 -2.50
C ILE A 103 -4.50 -3.28 -1.79
N MET A 104 -4.37 -2.21 -2.57
CA MET A 104 -4.18 -0.87 -2.05
C MET A 104 -5.48 -0.08 -2.17
N VAL A 105 -5.71 0.80 -1.20
CA VAL A 105 -6.91 1.66 -1.16
C VAL A 105 -6.50 3.08 -1.49
N LEU A 106 -7.20 3.73 -2.42
CA LEU A 106 -6.98 5.14 -2.69
C LEU A 106 -7.53 5.97 -1.54
N VAL A 107 -6.76 6.90 -1.00
CA VAL A 107 -7.22 7.82 0.04
C VAL A 107 -7.24 9.24 -0.51
N GLU A 108 -8.36 9.92 -0.34
CA GLU A 108 -8.53 11.35 -0.61
C GLU A 108 -8.90 12.07 0.69
N MET A 109 -7.92 12.80 1.24
CA MET A 109 -8.05 13.49 2.52
C MET A 109 -8.87 14.76 2.40
N SER A 110 -9.65 15.08 3.44
CA SER A 110 -10.27 16.40 3.58
C SER A 110 -9.25 17.50 3.85
N GLU A 111 -8.14 17.16 4.54
CA GLU A 111 -7.07 18.09 4.88
C GLU A 111 -5.70 17.43 4.63
N PRO A 112 -4.68 18.18 4.17
CA PRO A 112 -3.37 17.60 3.91
C PRO A 112 -2.71 17.05 5.18
N ILE A 113 -2.17 15.82 5.11
CA ILE A 113 -1.39 15.22 6.20
C ILE A 113 0.11 15.19 5.86
N LYS A 114 0.95 15.16 6.89
CA LYS A 114 2.40 15.01 6.70
C LYS A 114 2.72 13.57 6.31
N PHE A 115 3.55 13.38 5.29
CA PHE A 115 4.10 12.07 4.95
C PHE A 115 4.91 11.49 6.12
N THR A 116 4.76 10.18 6.32
CA THR A 116 5.47 9.40 7.35
C THR A 116 5.70 7.98 6.85
N TYR A 117 6.81 7.38 7.28
CA TYR A 117 7.10 5.95 7.07
C TYR A 117 6.41 5.05 8.10
N LYS A 118 5.85 5.62 9.16
CA LYS A 118 5.03 4.91 10.15
C LYS A 118 3.61 4.71 9.62
N THR A 119 2.87 3.81 10.25
CA THR A 119 1.45 3.64 9.97
C THR A 119 0.64 4.88 10.34
N VAL A 120 -0.48 5.06 9.66
CA VAL A 120 -1.50 6.07 9.94
C VAL A 120 -2.86 5.41 9.97
N THR A 121 -3.72 5.85 10.88
CA THR A 121 -5.12 5.42 10.92
C THR A 121 -5.99 6.49 10.28
N ILE A 122 -6.73 6.08 9.26
CA ILE A 122 -7.53 6.96 8.42
C ILE A 122 -8.98 6.52 8.47
N LYS A 123 -9.87 7.48 8.71
CA LYS A 123 -11.32 7.29 8.62
C LYS A 123 -11.90 8.13 7.50
N GLY A 124 -12.67 7.51 6.62
CA GLY A 124 -13.32 8.18 5.49
C GLY A 124 -14.60 7.48 5.06
N THR A 125 -15.17 7.89 3.93
CA THR A 125 -16.32 7.20 3.32
C THR A 125 -15.82 6.18 2.31
N LEU A 126 -16.18 4.91 2.49
CA LEU A 126 -15.78 3.84 1.57
C LEU A 126 -16.54 3.95 0.24
N LYS A 127 -15.79 4.04 -0.85
CA LYS A 127 -16.31 4.04 -2.22
C LYS A 127 -15.80 2.81 -2.94
N LEU A 128 -16.71 2.13 -3.63
CA LEU A 128 -16.43 1.00 -4.50
C LEU A 128 -16.68 1.45 -5.93
N ASN A 129 -15.67 1.33 -6.79
CA ASN A 129 -15.73 1.74 -8.18
C ASN A 129 -15.80 0.52 -9.09
N SER A 130 -16.87 0.42 -9.90
CA SER A 130 -17.09 -0.68 -10.85
C SER A 130 -16.51 -0.42 -12.24
N GLY A 131 -15.79 0.67 -12.44
CA GLY A 131 -15.09 0.99 -13.68
C GLY A 131 -13.87 0.11 -13.94
N ASN A 132 -13.09 0.47 -14.96
CA ASN A 132 -11.86 -0.24 -15.29
C ASN A 132 -10.83 -0.09 -14.17
N ALA A 133 -10.54 -1.20 -13.48
CA ALA A 133 -9.59 -1.29 -12.39
C ALA A 133 -8.14 -1.06 -12.83
N MET A 134 -7.86 -1.12 -14.14
CA MET A 134 -6.55 -0.73 -14.70
C MET A 134 -6.36 0.79 -14.70
N ASP A 135 -7.44 1.56 -14.84
CA ASP A 135 -7.40 3.02 -14.91
C ASP A 135 -7.55 3.67 -13.54
N ASN A 136 -8.37 3.07 -12.67
CA ASN A 136 -8.71 3.64 -11.37
C ASN A 136 -8.70 2.56 -10.27
N PRO A 137 -8.17 2.88 -9.08
CA PRO A 137 -8.30 1.99 -7.92
C PRO A 137 -9.77 1.67 -7.64
N PRO A 138 -10.13 0.39 -7.44
CA PRO A 138 -11.51 -0.03 -7.25
C PRO A 138 -12.08 0.35 -5.87
N ILE A 139 -11.22 0.65 -4.90
CA ILE A 139 -11.59 0.99 -3.53
C ILE A 139 -10.96 2.33 -3.17
N ALA A 140 -11.77 3.23 -2.61
CA ALA A 140 -11.29 4.50 -2.10
C ALA A 140 -11.92 4.88 -0.74
N LEU A 141 -11.17 5.61 0.09
CA LEU A 141 -11.68 6.37 1.22
C LEU A 141 -11.68 7.85 0.84
N ILE A 142 -12.86 8.43 0.69
CA ILE A 142 -13.02 9.86 0.37
C ILE A 142 -13.38 10.68 1.60
N ALA A 143 -13.09 11.98 1.54
CA ALA A 143 -13.28 12.92 2.64
C ALA A 143 -12.63 12.40 3.94
N ALA A 144 -11.44 11.83 3.78
CA ALA A 144 -10.77 11.09 4.82
C ALA A 144 -10.07 12.02 5.83
N LYS A 145 -9.98 11.58 7.08
CA LYS A 145 -9.32 12.27 8.19
C LYS A 145 -8.44 11.30 8.96
N ILE A 146 -7.33 11.82 9.49
CA ILE A 146 -6.52 11.08 10.46
C ILE A 146 -7.28 11.03 11.79
N ILE A 147 -7.19 9.91 12.50
CA ILE A 147 -7.79 9.71 13.82
C ILE A 147 -6.76 9.22 14.83
#